data_AF-A0A659UK94-F1
#
_entry.id   AF-A0A659UK94-F1
#
_cell.length_a   1.000
_cell.length_b   1.000
_cell.length_c   1.000
_cell.angle_alpha   90.00
_cell.angle_beta   90.00
_cell.angle_gamma   90.00
#
_symmetry.space_group_name_H-M   'P 1'
#
loop_
_entity.id
_entity.type
_entity.pdbx_description
1 polymer ?
#
loop_
_entity_poly.entity_id
_entity_poly.type
_entity_poly.pdbx_seq_one_letter_code
_entity_poly.pdbx_strand_id
1 'polypeptide(L)'
;KGEGVNKIIAVTHIGYNRERDVIAKIPGIDVVVGGHSHTLLSNTDPKAAGPYPTMVDNPGGYKVPVVQAASYSKYLGEFKVVFDDNGVVKSASGDPIHLDKSITPDPAVLARIKELGAPIEALKNK
;
A
#
# COMPACT_ATOMS: atom_id res chain seq x y z
N LYS A 1 8.91 12.99 17.36
CA LYS A 1 8.82 14.43 16.98
C LYS A 1 9.98 15.14 17.65
N GLY A 2 10.94 15.67 16.89
CA GLY A 2 12.16 16.27 17.42
C GLY A 2 13.01 16.93 16.34
N GLU A 3 12.92 16.41 15.11
CA GLU A 3 13.65 16.92 13.94
C GLU A 3 12.77 17.78 13.00
N GLY A 4 11.67 18.34 13.50
CA GLY A 4 10.72 19.12 12.68
C GLY A 4 9.81 18.28 11.76
N VAL A 5 9.96 16.95 11.74
CA VAL A 5 9.06 16.05 10.99
C VAL A 5 7.73 15.90 11.72
N ASN A 6 6.63 16.22 11.03
CA ASN A 6 5.26 16.11 11.54
C ASN A 6 4.34 15.17 10.72
N LYS A 7 4.86 14.54 9.66
CA LYS A 7 4.14 13.55 8.84
C LYS A 7 4.98 12.28 8.75
N ILE A 8 4.46 11.17 9.28
CA ILE A 8 5.18 9.90 9.42
C ILE A 8 4.36 8.78 8.79
N ILE A 9 4.96 8.14 7.79
CA ILE A 9 4.41 6.97 7.09
C ILE A 9 5.18 5.74 7.58
N ALA A 10 4.47 4.80 8.21
CA ALA A 10 5.02 3.49 8.54
C ALA A 10 4.89 2.57 7.32
N VAL A 11 6.02 2.17 6.74
CA VAL A 11 6.07 1.15 5.69
C VAL A 11 6.51 -0.16 6.32
N THR A 12 5.65 -1.18 6.28
CA THR A 12 5.85 -2.43 7.03
C THR A 12 5.61 -3.67 6.18
N HIS A 13 5.98 -4.83 6.74
CA HIS A 13 5.72 -6.13 6.13
C HIS A 13 5.39 -7.17 7.21
N ILE A 14 4.32 -6.92 7.98
CA ILE A 14 3.99 -7.74 9.17
C ILE A 14 2.54 -8.25 9.20
N GLY A 15 1.76 -7.95 8.17
CA GLY A 15 0.40 -8.45 8.00
C GLY A 15 -0.66 -7.46 8.50
N TYR A 16 -1.76 -7.41 7.76
CA TYR A 16 -2.83 -6.42 7.90
C TYR A 16 -3.40 -6.30 9.32
N ASN A 17 -3.59 -7.42 10.02
CA ASN A 17 -4.09 -7.38 11.41
C ASN A 17 -3.12 -6.66 12.36
N ARG A 18 -1.81 -6.93 12.27
CA ARG A 18 -0.83 -6.25 13.15
C ARG A 18 -0.68 -4.77 12.78
N GLU A 19 -0.77 -4.46 11.50
CA GLU A 19 -0.73 -3.08 11.00
C GLU A 19 -1.90 -2.25 11.54
N ARG A 20 -3.12 -2.81 11.53
CA ARG A 20 -4.30 -2.19 12.13
C ARG A 20 -4.23 -2.14 13.66
N ASP A 21 -3.91 -3.27 14.29
CA ASP A 21 -4.14 -3.44 15.73
C ASP A 21 -2.98 -2.91 16.58
N VAL A 22 -1.79 -2.75 16.00
CA VAL A 22 -0.58 -2.28 16.69
C VAL A 22 -0.02 -1.02 16.02
N ILE A 23 0.39 -1.07 14.76
CA ILE A 23 1.16 0.02 14.13
C ILE A 23 0.33 1.30 14.03
N ALA A 24 -0.91 1.20 13.55
CA ALA A 24 -1.82 2.33 13.44
C ALA A 24 -2.21 2.96 14.79
N LYS A 25 -1.93 2.29 15.91
CA LYS A 25 -2.16 2.77 17.28
C LYS A 25 -0.92 3.36 17.95
N ILE A 26 0.23 3.35 17.27
CA ILE A 26 1.44 3.99 17.79
C ILE A 26 1.27 5.51 17.69
N PRO A 27 1.42 6.26 18.80
CA PRO A 27 1.34 7.73 18.76
C PRO A 27 2.38 8.32 17.81
N GLY A 28 1.93 9.21 16.92
CA GLY A 28 2.78 9.87 15.93
C GLY A 28 2.92 9.15 14.60
N ILE A 29 2.33 7.97 14.42
CA ILE A 29 2.14 7.39 13.08
C ILE A 29 0.91 8.02 12.45
N ASP A 30 1.05 8.48 11.20
CA ASP A 30 -0.03 9.16 10.48
C ASP A 30 -0.59 8.32 9.34
N VAL A 31 0.20 7.42 8.74
CA VAL A 31 -0.21 6.52 7.66
C VAL A 31 0.50 5.18 7.81
N VAL A 32 -0.18 4.08 7.48
CA VAL A 32 0.45 2.74 7.41
C VAL A 32 0.30 2.16 6.01
N VAL A 33 1.43 1.80 5.40
CA VAL A 33 1.51 1.08 4.12
C VAL A 33 2.06 -0.31 4.40
N GLY A 34 1.22 -1.32 4.23
CA GLY A 34 1.47 -2.67 4.71
C GLY A 34 1.82 -3.70 3.66
N GLY A 35 2.04 -4.94 4.13
CA GLY A 35 2.28 -6.11 3.27
C GLY A 35 2.15 -7.44 4.02
N HIS A 36 2.85 -8.48 3.55
CA HIS A 36 2.89 -9.84 4.11
C HIS A 36 1.63 -10.70 3.95
N SER A 37 0.46 -10.22 4.37
CA SER A 37 -0.78 -11.03 4.40
C SER A 37 -1.51 -11.13 3.06
N HIS A 38 -0.98 -10.51 2.01
CA HIS A 38 -1.59 -10.44 0.67
C HIS A 38 -3.03 -9.89 0.70
N THR A 39 -3.33 -8.99 1.63
CA THR A 39 -4.71 -8.53 1.85
C THR A 39 -5.10 -7.55 0.75
N LEU A 40 -6.18 -7.86 0.04
CA LEU A 40 -6.84 -6.88 -0.83
C LEU A 40 -7.78 -6.03 0.02
N LEU A 41 -7.55 -4.73 0.03
CA LEU A 41 -8.49 -3.73 0.50
C LEU A 41 -9.02 -3.00 -0.73
N SER A 42 -10.33 -2.79 -0.80
CA SER A 42 -10.94 -2.07 -1.91
C SER A 42 -12.30 -1.50 -1.52
N ASN A 43 -12.68 -0.41 -2.17
CA ASN A 43 -14.01 0.18 -2.03
C ASN A 43 -15.02 -0.38 -3.05
N THR A 44 -14.54 -1.12 -4.05
CA THR A 44 -15.35 -1.58 -5.19
C THR A 44 -15.41 -3.10 -5.32
N ASP A 45 -14.43 -3.84 -4.79
CA ASP A 45 -14.45 -5.31 -4.82
C ASP A 45 -15.19 -5.90 -3.60
N PRO A 46 -16.31 -6.62 -3.79
CA PRO A 46 -17.05 -7.24 -2.67
C PRO A 46 -16.29 -8.37 -1.96
N LYS A 47 -15.19 -8.87 -2.54
CA LYS A 47 -14.31 -9.87 -1.93
C LYS A 47 -13.15 -9.24 -1.15
N ALA A 48 -13.02 -7.91 -1.17
CA ALA A 48 -12.00 -7.24 -0.38
C ALA A 48 -12.22 -7.46 1.12
N ALA A 49 -11.12 -7.49 1.88
CA ALA A 49 -11.17 -7.70 3.33
C ALA A 49 -11.68 -6.46 4.10
N GLY A 50 -11.78 -5.31 3.43
CA GLY A 50 -12.20 -4.05 4.00
C GLY A 50 -12.01 -2.88 3.02
N PRO A 51 -12.43 -1.67 3.43
CA PRO A 51 -12.30 -0.47 2.61
C PRO A 51 -10.83 -0.07 2.42
N TYR A 52 -10.59 0.70 1.36
CA TYR A 52 -9.27 1.26 1.02
C TYR A 52 -9.30 2.80 1.11
N PRO A 53 -8.57 3.42 2.05
CA PRO A 53 -7.88 2.81 3.19
C PRO A 53 -8.87 2.32 4.25
N THR A 54 -8.41 1.41 5.10
CA THR A 54 -9.10 1.15 6.36
C THR A 54 -8.68 2.19 7.39
N MET A 55 -9.65 2.96 7.89
CA MET A 55 -9.42 4.02 8.88
C MET A 55 -9.43 3.45 10.29
N VAL A 56 -8.34 3.61 11.03
CA VAL A 56 -8.14 3.04 12.36
C VAL A 56 -8.04 4.13 13.40
N ASP A 57 -8.73 3.96 14.54
CA ASP A 57 -8.64 4.90 15.65
C ASP A 57 -7.28 4.77 16.37
N ASN A 58 -6.56 5.89 16.49
CA ASN A 58 -5.32 6.00 17.23
C ASN A 58 -5.61 6.53 18.65
N PRO A 59 -4.92 6.03 19.70
CA PRO A 59 -5.03 6.55 21.06
C PRO A 59 -4.78 8.07 21.20
N GLY A 60 -4.10 8.69 20.23
CA GLY A 60 -3.90 10.14 20.15
C GLY A 60 -5.14 10.94 19.71
N GLY A 61 -6.29 10.32 19.49
CA GLY A 61 -7.56 11.02 19.18
C GLY A 61 -7.76 11.36 17.70
N TYR A 62 -6.98 10.76 16.80
CA TYR A 62 -7.09 10.90 15.35
C TYR A 62 -7.18 9.54 14.68
N LYS A 63 -7.51 9.51 13.37
CA LYS A 63 -7.59 8.26 12.60
C LYS A 63 -6.39 8.11 11.68
N VAL A 64 -5.91 6.88 11.54
CA VAL A 64 -4.77 6.50 10.69
C VAL A 64 -5.27 5.62 9.55
N PRO A 65 -5.08 6.00 8.27
CA PRO A 65 -5.32 5.12 7.13
C PRO A 65 -4.30 3.98 7.07
N VAL A 66 -4.80 2.76 6.94
CA VAL A 66 -4.01 1.55 6.68
C VAL A 66 -4.34 1.03 5.28
N VAL A 67 -3.31 0.79 4.46
CA VAL A 67 -3.46 0.29 3.08
C VAL A 67 -2.65 -0.98 2.83
N GLN A 68 -3.22 -1.87 2.02
CA GLN A 68 -2.53 -2.98 1.34
C GLN A 68 -3.13 -3.16 -0.07
N ALA A 69 -2.33 -3.65 -1.01
CA ALA A 69 -2.72 -3.82 -2.42
C ALA A 69 -2.52 -5.27 -2.89
N ALA A 70 -3.04 -6.24 -2.13
CA ALA A 70 -2.94 -7.67 -2.43
C ALA A 70 -1.48 -8.14 -2.63
N SER A 71 -1.18 -8.85 -3.72
CA SER A 71 0.13 -9.45 -3.99
C SER A 71 0.41 -9.62 -5.48
N TYR A 72 1.66 -10.03 -5.78
CA TYR A 72 2.16 -10.37 -7.12
C TYR A 72 2.03 -9.25 -8.16
N SER A 73 2.00 -7.99 -7.69
CA SER A 73 1.78 -6.83 -8.54
C SER A 73 0.49 -6.93 -9.38
N LYS A 74 -0.53 -7.66 -8.90
CA LYS A 74 -1.83 -7.69 -9.57
C LYS A 74 -2.55 -6.34 -9.45
N TYR A 75 -2.26 -5.61 -8.38
CA TYR A 75 -2.76 -4.26 -8.15
C TYR A 75 -1.61 -3.31 -7.81
N LEU A 76 -1.77 -2.06 -8.20
CA LEU A 76 -0.96 -0.93 -7.73
C LEU A 76 -1.78 -0.16 -6.69
N GLY A 77 -1.31 -0.09 -5.45
CA GLY A 77 -1.97 0.71 -4.42
C GLY A 77 -1.87 2.21 -4.72
N GLU A 78 -3.00 2.90 -4.80
CA GLU A 78 -3.07 4.35 -5.04
C GLU A 78 -4.06 5.00 -4.08
N PHE A 79 -3.59 5.98 -3.29
CA PHE A 79 -4.45 6.82 -2.47
C PHE A 79 -3.88 8.21 -2.29
N LYS A 80 -4.77 9.15 -2.05
CA LYS A 80 -4.47 10.54 -1.69
C LYS A 80 -4.69 10.71 -0.20
N VAL A 81 -3.71 11.31 0.48
CA VAL A 81 -3.81 11.74 1.88
C VAL A 81 -3.74 13.26 1.94
N VAL A 82 -4.67 13.88 2.67
CA VAL A 82 -4.68 15.31 2.94
C VAL A 82 -4.36 15.51 4.42
N PHE A 83 -3.30 16.26 4.69
CA PHE A 83 -2.87 16.62 6.04
C PHE A 83 -3.27 18.06 6.36
N ASP A 84 -3.43 18.38 7.65
CA ASP A 84 -3.44 19.76 8.13
C ASP A 84 -2.01 20.28 8.39
N ASP A 85 -1.90 21.54 8.79
CA ASP A 85 -0.62 22.21 9.05
C ASP A 85 0.14 21.58 10.24
N ASN A 86 -0.58 20.89 11.14
CA ASN A 86 -0.02 20.17 12.27
C ASN A 86 0.45 18.75 11.90
N GLY A 87 0.23 18.32 10.65
CA GLY A 87 0.60 17.01 10.14
C GLY A 87 -0.42 15.91 10.46
N VAL A 88 -1.62 16.25 10.91
CA VAL A 88 -2.70 15.29 11.18
C VAL A 88 -3.49 15.00 9.89
N VAL A 89 -3.81 13.73 9.65
CA VAL A 89 -4.63 13.33 8.50
C VAL A 89 -6.05 13.87 8.61
N LYS A 90 -6.46 14.73 7.67
CA LYS A 90 -7.85 15.21 7.54
C LYS A 90 -8.71 14.27 6.71
N SER A 91 -8.15 13.72 5.64
CA SER A 91 -8.84 12.74 4.80
C SER A 91 -7.85 11.85 4.07
N ALA A 92 -8.29 10.63 3.77
CA ALA A 92 -7.57 9.68 2.96
C ALA A 92 -8.56 8.90 2.08
N SER A 93 -8.30 8.82 0.78
CA SER A 93 -9.21 8.18 -0.18
C SER A 93 -8.45 7.67 -1.40
N GLY A 94 -8.89 6.55 -1.95
CA GLY A 94 -8.33 5.94 -3.16
C GLY A 94 -8.92 4.55 -3.37
N ASP A 95 -8.32 3.78 -4.27
CA ASP A 95 -8.57 2.35 -4.45
C ASP A 95 -7.35 1.75 -5.18
N PRO A 96 -6.99 0.47 -5.01
CA PRO A 96 -5.93 -0.13 -5.80
C PRO A 96 -6.31 -0.22 -7.28
N ILE A 97 -5.37 0.13 -8.16
CA ILE A 97 -5.53 0.02 -9.61
C ILE A 97 -5.24 -1.42 -10.01
N HIS A 98 -6.22 -2.11 -10.59
CA HIS A 98 -6.02 -3.46 -11.14
C HIS A 98 -5.14 -3.39 -12.40
N LEU A 99 -4.00 -4.06 -12.36
CA LEU A 99 -3.04 -4.07 -13.47
C LEU A 99 -3.44 -5.14 -14.50
N ASP A 100 -4.35 -4.78 -15.40
CA ASP A 100 -4.84 -5.63 -16.48
C ASP A 100 -4.36 -5.19 -17.88
N LYS A 101 -4.92 -5.80 -18.92
CA LYS A 101 -4.55 -5.56 -20.32
C LYS A 101 -4.93 -4.17 -20.85
N SER A 102 -5.74 -3.40 -20.12
CA SER A 102 -6.08 -2.02 -20.49
C SER A 102 -4.89 -1.06 -20.30
N ILE A 103 -3.92 -1.42 -19.45
CA ILE A 103 -2.72 -0.63 -19.21
C ILE A 103 -1.65 -1.04 -20.20
N THR A 104 -1.17 -0.06 -20.99
CA THR A 104 -0.09 -0.28 -21.95
C THR A 104 1.22 -0.47 -21.21
N PRO A 105 1.91 -1.63 -21.36
CA PRO A 105 3.20 -1.83 -20.73
C PRO A 105 4.26 -0.90 -21.33
N ASP A 106 5.16 -0.40 -20.47
CA ASP A 106 6.26 0.44 -20.94
C ASP A 106 7.24 -0.37 -21.82
N PRO A 107 7.57 0.11 -23.04
CA PRO A 107 8.40 -0.64 -23.98
C PRO A 107 9.84 -0.82 -23.50
N ALA A 108 10.40 0.12 -22.73
CA ALA A 108 11.76 0.00 -22.20
C ALA A 108 11.83 -1.04 -21.07
N VAL A 109 10.81 -1.09 -20.21
CA VAL A 109 10.68 -2.14 -19.18
C VAL A 109 10.46 -3.51 -19.83
N LEU A 110 9.64 -3.62 -20.87
CA LEU A 110 9.45 -4.88 -21.60
C LEU A 110 10.76 -5.38 -22.22
N ALA A 111 11.55 -4.48 -22.83
CA ALA A 111 12.86 -4.82 -23.36
C ALA A 111 13.79 -5.35 -22.25
N ARG A 112 13.79 -4.70 -21.08
CA ARG A 112 14.58 -5.12 -19.92
C ARG A 112 14.15 -6.47 -19.36
N ILE A 113 12.84 -6.75 -19.29
CA ILE A 113 12.31 -8.05 -18.87
C ILE A 113 12.77 -9.14 -19.84
N LYS A 114 12.69 -8.89 -21.15
CA LYS A 114 13.14 -9.86 -22.16
C LYS A 114 14.63 -10.17 -22.03
N GLU A 115 15.45 -9.15 -21.84
CA GLU A 115 16.89 -9.31 -21.64
C GLU A 115 17.19 -10.15 -20.39
N LEU A 116 16.60 -9.81 -19.24
CA LEU A 116 16.83 -10.50 -17.97
C LEU A 116 16.19 -11.90 -17.92
N GLY A 117 15.18 -12.17 -18.73
CA GLY A 117 14.52 -13.47 -18.83
C GLY A 117 15.29 -14.49 -19.65
N ALA A 118 16.14 -14.07 -20.59
CA ALA A 118 16.85 -14.98 -21.49
C ALA A 118 17.69 -16.06 -20.77
N PRO A 119 18.45 -15.77 -19.70
CA PRO A 119 19.17 -16.80 -18.95
C PRO A 119 18.24 -17.81 -18.26
N ILE A 120 17.05 -17.38 -17.81
CA ILE A 120 16.06 -18.25 -17.16
C ILE A 120 15.48 -19.23 -18.19
N GLU A 121 15.17 -18.78 -19.40
CA GLU A 121 14.67 -19.65 -20.47
C GLU A 121 15.73 -20.68 -20.92
N ALA A 122 17.00 -20.29 -20.95
CA ALA A 122 18.09 -21.23 -21.23
C ALA A 122 18.20 -22.35 -20.18
N LEU A 123 17.87 -22.07 -18.91
CA LEU A 123 17.86 -23.08 -17.84
C LEU A 123 16.66 -24.04 -17.93
N LYS A 124 15.49 -23.57 -18.39
CA LYS A 124 14.28 -24.42 -18.53
C LYS A 124 14.41 -25.48 -19.63
N ASN A 125 15.26 -25.24 -20.62
CA ASN A 125 15.46 -26.12 -21.77
C ASN A 125 16.62 -27.12 -21.58
N LYS A 126 17.21 -27.18 -20.37
CA LYS A 126 18.16 -28.21 -19.95
C LYS A 126 17.45 -29.24 -19.10
#